data_AF-A0A7V0U532-F1
#
_entry.id   AF-A0A7V0U532-F1
#
_cell.length_a   1.000
_cell.length_b   1.000
_cell.length_c   1.000
_cell.angle_alpha   90.00
_cell.angle_beta   90.00
_cell.angle_gamma   90.00
#
_symmetry.space_group_name_H-M   'P 1'
#
loop_
_entity.id
_entity.type
_entity.pdbx_description
1 polymer ?
#
loop_
_entity_poly.entity_id
_entity_poly.type
_entity_poly.pdbx_seq_one_letter_code
_entity_poly.pdbx_strand_id
1 'polypeptide(L)'
;MSQREQHMKSIDGNTAAAHVAYAFSDVAAIYPITPSSPMGEIADAWSAHGMKNLFGQPLQVTEMQSEAGAAGAVHGSLSAGALTTTFTASQGLLLMIPNMYKIAGELLPTVFHVSARALATHALSIFGDHADVMATRQTGFALLASASVQEVIDLGMVAHVASLNSSVPFLHFFDGFRTSHEVAKVDAVPHEKMAEIMPWEAVDAFRKRAMNPEHPHLRGTAQNPDIYFQSREAANPYYLATPSIVSEVMRQIAELTGRSYRLFDYVGAPDADRVIVSMGSSCDVIEETVNYLNARGEKVGLIKVRLFRPWSADHFLAALPKDVRRIAVLDRTKEPGALGEPLYVDVQATVTRWPNPPMIVGGRYGLGSKDFTPAMVQAVFDNLALDQPRNGFTVGITDDVTQTSLPIPPEMDATPKGTIQCMFWGLGSDGTVGANKNAIKIIGDNTDMYAQGYFAYDSKKSGGITVSHLRFGSKPIQSSYLVKTADYVACHNPAYVDKYDLLAGIRKGGTFVLNCPWSQ
;
A
#
# COMPACT_ATOMS: atom_id res chain seq x y z
N MET A 1 -13.64 21.20 19.76
CA MET A 1 -13.01 20.30 18.78
C MET A 1 -13.78 19.00 18.77
N SER A 2 -14.16 18.49 17.61
CA SER A 2 -14.79 17.16 17.52
C SER A 2 -13.81 16.08 18.02
N GLN A 3 -14.29 14.92 18.50
CA GLN A 3 -13.39 13.81 18.90
C GLN A 3 -12.43 13.41 17.76
N ARG A 4 -12.85 13.59 16.51
CA ARG A 4 -12.05 13.32 15.31
C ARG A 4 -10.91 14.33 15.11
N GLU A 5 -11.11 15.60 15.43
CA GLU A 5 -10.06 16.63 15.36
C GLU A 5 -8.91 16.38 16.34
N GLN A 6 -9.16 15.67 17.45
CA GLN A 6 -8.16 15.39 18.48
C GLN A 6 -7.12 14.34 18.07
N HIS A 7 -7.32 13.63 16.96
CA HIS A 7 -6.46 12.51 16.54
C HIS A 7 -5.88 12.68 15.12
N MET A 8 -6.08 13.84 14.51
CA MET A 8 -5.45 14.16 13.23
C MET A 8 -3.94 14.36 13.42
N LYS A 9 -3.13 13.66 12.61
CA LYS A 9 -1.67 13.77 12.63
C LYS A 9 -1.11 13.79 11.21
N SER A 10 -0.08 14.59 10.97
CA SER A 10 0.72 14.50 9.74
C SER A 10 1.87 13.49 9.88
N ILE A 11 1.64 12.27 9.40
CA ILE A 11 2.56 11.13 9.47
C ILE A 11 2.68 10.43 8.11
N ASP A 12 3.69 9.59 7.94
CA ASP A 12 3.85 8.76 6.74
C ASP A 12 3.28 7.34 6.89
N GLY A 13 3.20 6.61 5.77
CA GLY A 13 2.70 5.24 5.75
C GLY A 13 3.46 4.29 6.68
N ASN A 14 4.79 4.42 6.78
CA ASN A 14 5.56 3.60 7.72
C ASN A 14 5.17 3.87 9.18
N THR A 15 5.08 5.14 9.57
CA THR A 15 4.67 5.52 10.93
C THR A 15 3.24 5.07 11.23
N ALA A 16 2.34 5.19 10.25
CA ALA A 16 0.97 4.70 10.33
C ALA A 16 0.89 3.17 10.55
N ALA A 17 1.66 2.39 9.79
CA ALA A 17 1.70 0.93 9.95
C ALA A 17 2.30 0.53 11.29
N ALA A 18 3.40 1.16 11.69
CA ALA A 18 4.05 0.91 12.97
C ALA A 18 3.12 1.25 14.15
N HIS A 19 2.35 2.34 14.08
CA HIS A 19 1.39 2.75 15.11
C HIS A 19 0.40 1.63 15.42
N VAL A 20 -0.20 1.04 14.37
CA VAL A 20 -1.10 -0.10 14.53
C VAL A 20 -0.35 -1.36 14.98
N ALA A 21 0.78 -1.69 14.34
CA ALA A 21 1.53 -2.90 14.64
C ALA A 21 2.02 -2.93 16.10
N TYR A 22 2.43 -1.78 16.64
CA TYR A 22 2.84 -1.62 18.02
C TYR A 22 1.68 -1.90 18.99
N ALA A 23 0.48 -1.40 18.69
CA ALA A 23 -0.70 -1.61 19.53
C ALA A 23 -1.05 -3.10 19.68
N PHE A 24 -1.06 -3.85 18.57
CA PHE A 24 -1.59 -5.21 18.53
C PHE A 24 -0.57 -6.32 18.83
N SER A 25 0.71 -6.00 19.07
CA SER A 25 1.78 -7.01 19.17
C SER A 25 2.50 -6.99 20.52
N ASP A 26 2.90 -8.18 20.99
CA ASP A 26 3.79 -8.38 22.14
C ASP A 26 5.26 -8.28 21.72
N VAL A 27 5.60 -8.85 20.55
CA VAL A 27 6.97 -8.98 20.04
C VAL A 27 7.06 -8.48 18.59
N ALA A 28 8.20 -7.89 18.23
CA ALA A 28 8.56 -7.61 16.85
C ALA A 28 9.99 -8.11 16.59
N ALA A 29 10.11 -9.18 15.79
CA ALA A 29 11.40 -9.64 15.29
C ALA A 29 11.68 -8.96 13.95
N ILE A 30 12.76 -8.18 13.86
CA ILE A 30 13.01 -7.26 12.74
C ILE A 30 14.39 -7.47 12.11
N TYR A 31 14.54 -6.95 10.90
CA TYR A 31 15.83 -6.71 10.25
C TYR A 31 15.69 -5.52 9.28
N PRO A 32 16.66 -4.60 9.22
CA PRO A 32 16.50 -3.37 8.46
C PRO A 32 16.64 -3.61 6.95
N ILE A 33 15.62 -3.22 6.19
CA ILE A 33 15.65 -3.13 4.72
C ILE A 33 14.83 -1.94 4.23
N THR A 34 15.39 -1.10 3.35
CA THR A 34 14.65 0.02 2.75
C THR A 34 13.52 -0.52 1.86
N PRO A 35 12.31 0.08 1.83
CA PRO A 35 11.86 1.24 2.59
C PRO A 35 11.08 0.90 3.88
N SER A 36 11.22 -0.32 4.43
CA SER A 36 10.49 -0.77 5.62
C SER A 36 11.21 -0.48 6.94
N SER A 37 12.53 -0.26 6.93
CA SER A 37 13.33 0.02 8.14
C SER A 37 12.71 1.06 9.09
N PRO A 38 12.13 2.19 8.61
CA PRO A 38 11.55 3.19 9.50
C PRO A 38 10.46 2.65 10.44
N MET A 39 9.74 1.57 10.05
CA MET A 39 8.75 0.93 10.92
C MET A 39 9.39 0.27 12.15
N GLY A 40 10.50 -0.47 11.95
CA GLY A 40 11.23 -1.11 13.04
C GLY A 40 11.91 -0.08 13.94
N GLU A 41 12.52 0.96 13.35
CA GLU A 41 13.19 2.04 14.06
C GLU A 41 12.23 2.83 14.96
N ILE A 42 11.05 3.22 14.45
CA ILE A 42 10.10 3.99 15.25
C ILE A 42 9.43 3.13 16.33
N ALA A 43 9.19 1.84 16.05
CA ALA A 43 8.67 0.91 17.04
C ALA A 43 9.67 0.68 18.20
N ASP A 44 10.96 0.53 17.88
CA ASP A 44 12.03 0.45 18.89
C ASP A 44 12.10 1.74 19.73
N ALA A 45 12.07 2.90 19.07
CA ALA A 45 12.05 4.18 19.75
C ALA A 45 10.84 4.35 20.68
N TRP A 46 9.64 3.96 20.27
CA TRP A 46 8.45 4.01 21.13
C TRP A 46 8.55 3.07 22.33
N SER A 47 9.13 1.88 22.14
CA SER A 47 9.41 0.94 23.24
C SER A 47 10.41 1.52 24.24
N ALA A 48 11.50 2.13 23.77
CA ALA A 48 12.49 2.79 24.62
C ALA A 48 11.89 3.96 25.43
N HIS A 49 10.88 4.65 24.88
CA HIS A 49 10.13 5.70 25.58
C HIS A 49 8.97 5.19 26.45
N GLY A 50 8.81 3.87 26.58
CA GLY A 50 7.82 3.25 27.45
C GLY A 50 6.37 3.32 26.96
N MET A 51 6.14 3.56 25.65
CA MET A 51 4.82 3.44 25.05
C MET A 51 4.26 2.04 25.35
N LYS A 52 2.94 1.94 25.55
CA LYS A 52 2.28 0.67 25.85
C LYS A 52 1.43 0.21 24.68
N ASN A 53 1.50 -1.09 24.41
CA ASN A 53 0.57 -1.80 23.53
C ASN A 53 -0.78 -2.03 24.23
N LEU A 54 -1.71 -2.71 23.55
CA LEU A 54 -3.06 -3.00 24.10
C LEU A 54 -3.04 -3.92 25.32
N PHE A 55 -1.91 -4.57 25.61
CA PHE A 55 -1.70 -5.44 26.78
C PHE A 55 -1.03 -4.71 27.95
N GLY A 56 -0.81 -3.39 27.84
CA GLY A 56 -0.20 -2.58 28.89
C GLY A 56 1.33 -2.76 29.01
N GLN A 57 1.99 -3.34 28.01
CA GLN A 57 3.43 -3.61 28.00
C GLN A 57 4.11 -2.85 26.84
N PRO A 58 5.41 -2.49 26.95
CA PRO A 58 6.17 -2.05 25.80
C PRO A 58 6.39 -3.21 24.83
N LEU A 59 6.38 -2.93 23.53
CA LEU A 59 6.70 -3.90 22.49
C LEU A 59 8.14 -4.40 22.65
N GLN A 60 8.36 -5.72 22.65
CA GLN A 60 9.71 -6.26 22.63
C GLN A 60 10.23 -6.29 21.18
N VAL A 61 11.13 -5.37 20.85
CA VAL A 61 11.78 -5.33 19.52
C VAL A 61 13.10 -6.08 19.58
N THR A 62 13.36 -6.95 18.62
CA THR A 62 14.61 -7.73 18.54
C THR A 62 15.10 -7.79 17.11
N GLU A 63 16.31 -7.26 16.88
CA GLU A 63 17.00 -7.35 15.60
C GLU A 63 17.65 -8.73 15.45
N MET A 64 17.44 -9.35 14.29
CA MET A 64 18.05 -10.64 13.95
C MET A 64 19.25 -10.46 13.01
N GLN A 65 19.92 -11.54 12.61
CA GLN A 65 21.06 -11.49 11.68
C GLN A 65 20.64 -11.34 10.21
N SER A 66 19.37 -11.63 9.89
CA SER A 66 18.75 -11.47 8.56
C SER A 66 17.23 -11.62 8.68
N GLU A 67 16.50 -11.28 7.62
CA GLU A 67 15.05 -11.49 7.55
C GLU A 67 14.66 -12.97 7.65
N ALA A 68 15.52 -13.91 7.22
CA ALA A 68 15.28 -15.33 7.44
C ALA A 68 15.30 -15.68 8.94
N GLY A 69 16.24 -15.11 9.68
CA GLY A 69 16.30 -15.21 11.14
C GLY A 69 15.10 -14.56 11.81
N ALA A 70 14.70 -13.37 11.36
CA ALA A 70 13.49 -12.69 11.80
C ALA A 70 12.24 -13.55 11.59
N ALA A 71 12.04 -14.12 10.40
CA ALA A 71 10.92 -15.00 10.11
C ALA A 71 10.88 -16.25 11.03
N GLY A 72 12.03 -16.86 11.29
CA GLY A 72 12.14 -17.99 12.22
C GLY A 72 11.83 -17.60 13.66
N ALA A 73 12.30 -16.42 14.10
CA ALA A 73 11.96 -15.87 15.41
C ALA A 73 10.47 -15.54 15.53
N VAL A 74 9.84 -15.00 14.48
CA VAL A 74 8.38 -14.81 14.43
C VAL A 74 7.66 -16.15 14.57
N HIS A 75 8.04 -17.17 13.80
CA HIS A 75 7.42 -18.50 13.90
C HIS A 75 7.55 -19.10 15.31
N GLY A 76 8.73 -19.04 15.91
CA GLY A 76 8.98 -19.52 17.27
C GLY A 76 8.17 -18.78 18.33
N SER A 77 8.16 -17.45 18.27
CA SER A 77 7.44 -16.57 19.20
C SER A 77 5.91 -16.80 19.15
N LEU A 78 5.35 -16.90 17.94
CA LEU A 78 3.95 -17.25 17.73
C LEU A 78 3.62 -18.65 18.27
N SER A 79 4.48 -19.62 18.01
CA SER A 79 4.29 -21.00 18.51
C SER A 79 4.33 -21.07 20.03
N ALA A 80 5.05 -20.14 20.69
CA ALA A 80 5.14 -19.99 22.13
C ALA A 80 4.01 -19.12 22.74
N GLY A 81 3.09 -18.59 21.92
CA GLY A 81 1.89 -17.89 22.41
C GLY A 81 2.00 -16.37 22.53
N ALA A 82 3.04 -15.75 21.99
CA ALA A 82 3.18 -14.29 21.95
C ALA A 82 2.74 -13.74 20.58
N LEU A 83 1.89 -12.71 20.58
CA LEU A 83 1.47 -12.08 19.32
C LEU A 83 2.64 -11.32 18.72
N THR A 84 3.07 -11.74 17.53
CA THR A 84 4.34 -11.29 16.96
C THR A 84 4.12 -10.69 15.58
N THR A 85 4.72 -9.53 15.32
CA THR A 85 4.72 -8.84 14.02
C THR A 85 6.14 -8.78 13.44
N THR A 86 6.25 -8.39 12.17
CA THR A 86 7.53 -8.01 11.55
C THR A 86 7.32 -6.95 10.47
N PHE A 87 8.42 -6.34 10.04
CA PHE A 87 8.47 -5.31 9.00
C PHE A 87 9.51 -5.71 7.97
N THR A 88 9.15 -5.78 6.69
CA THR A 88 10.08 -6.18 5.64
C THR A 88 9.68 -5.63 4.26
N ALA A 89 10.51 -5.90 3.25
CA ALA A 89 10.27 -5.56 1.85
C ALA A 89 11.19 -6.40 0.94
N SER A 90 10.86 -6.50 -0.35
CA SER A 90 11.77 -6.96 -1.41
C SER A 90 12.51 -8.26 -1.07
N GLN A 91 13.85 -8.21 -1.09
CA GLN A 91 14.70 -9.36 -0.81
C GLN A 91 14.47 -9.93 0.58
N GLY A 92 14.19 -9.08 1.56
CA GLY A 92 13.89 -9.50 2.91
C GLY A 92 12.65 -10.37 2.98
N LEU A 93 11.60 -9.98 2.27
CA LEU A 93 10.37 -10.78 2.17
C LEU A 93 10.63 -12.14 1.51
N LEU A 94 11.48 -12.21 0.48
CA LEU A 94 11.85 -13.49 -0.14
C LEU A 94 12.52 -14.46 0.85
N LEU A 95 13.35 -13.93 1.75
CA LEU A 95 14.01 -14.73 2.80
C LEU A 95 13.03 -15.23 3.86
N MET A 96 11.87 -14.60 3.99
CA MET A 96 10.81 -15.03 4.92
C MET A 96 9.90 -16.12 4.35
N ILE A 97 9.84 -16.31 3.02
CA ILE A 97 8.94 -17.25 2.33
C ILE A 97 8.92 -18.66 2.95
N PRO A 98 10.07 -19.31 3.27
CA PRO A 98 10.04 -20.65 3.83
C PRO A 98 9.27 -20.73 5.17
N ASN A 99 9.43 -19.73 6.04
CA ASN A 99 8.70 -19.67 7.30
C ASN A 99 7.25 -19.24 7.11
N MET A 100 6.93 -18.43 6.10
CA MET A 100 5.54 -18.08 5.79
C MET A 100 4.70 -19.35 5.54
N TYR A 101 5.22 -20.34 4.81
CA TYR A 101 4.52 -21.62 4.66
C TYR A 101 4.27 -22.34 6.00
N LYS A 102 5.23 -22.28 6.92
CA LYS A 102 5.10 -22.90 8.26
C LYS A 102 4.08 -22.16 9.12
N ILE A 103 4.17 -20.83 9.17
CA ILE A 103 3.25 -19.98 9.93
C ILE A 103 1.81 -20.17 9.44
N ALA A 104 1.58 -20.15 8.12
CA ALA A 104 0.25 -20.35 7.54
C ALA A 104 -0.24 -21.79 7.67
N GLY A 105 0.63 -22.78 7.47
CA GLY A 105 0.30 -24.20 7.62
C GLY A 105 -0.06 -24.60 9.05
N GLU A 106 0.43 -23.85 10.04
CA GLU A 106 0.14 -24.07 11.46
C GLU A 106 -0.97 -23.13 12.00
N LEU A 107 -1.61 -22.34 11.13
CA LEU A 107 -2.71 -21.43 11.46
C LEU A 107 -2.37 -20.53 12.67
N LEU A 108 -1.23 -19.85 12.55
CA LEU A 108 -0.72 -18.91 13.54
C LEU A 108 -1.12 -17.48 13.17
N PRO A 109 -1.85 -16.75 14.03
CA PRO A 109 -2.26 -15.39 13.76
C PRO A 109 -1.05 -14.44 13.86
N THR A 110 -0.77 -13.70 12.79
CA THR A 110 0.30 -12.70 12.72
C THR A 110 0.05 -11.75 11.56
N VAL A 111 0.68 -10.58 11.61
CA VAL A 111 0.67 -9.62 10.50
C VAL A 111 2.09 -9.26 10.12
N PHE A 112 2.43 -9.45 8.84
CA PHE A 112 3.64 -8.92 8.23
C PHE A 112 3.29 -7.61 7.56
N HIS A 113 3.89 -6.51 8.01
CA HIS A 113 3.70 -5.20 7.39
C HIS A 113 4.80 -4.98 6.35
N VAL A 114 4.40 -4.86 5.08
CA VAL A 114 5.32 -4.84 3.94
C VAL A 114 5.20 -3.53 3.17
N SER A 115 6.28 -2.76 3.13
CA SER A 115 6.40 -1.65 2.20
C SER A 115 6.84 -2.19 0.83
N ALA A 116 5.87 -2.60 0.01
CA ALA A 116 6.08 -3.39 -1.22
C ALA A 116 7.13 -2.75 -2.13
N ARG A 117 8.15 -3.52 -2.53
CA ARG A 117 9.35 -3.05 -3.21
C ARG A 117 9.79 -4.02 -4.31
N ALA A 118 10.29 -3.44 -5.39
CA ALA A 118 10.92 -4.14 -6.50
C ALA A 118 11.92 -5.21 -6.05
N LEU A 119 11.90 -6.37 -6.72
CA LEU A 119 12.94 -7.37 -6.60
C LEU A 119 14.14 -7.02 -7.49
N ALA A 120 15.34 -7.30 -6.98
CA ALA A 120 16.57 -7.23 -7.74
C ALA A 120 16.55 -8.30 -8.84
N THR A 121 16.49 -7.85 -10.09
CA THR A 121 16.46 -8.72 -11.29
C THR A 121 17.70 -8.43 -12.15
N HIS A 122 17.55 -7.63 -13.21
CA HIS A 122 18.68 -7.12 -13.98
C HIS A 122 19.48 -6.06 -13.21
N ALA A 123 18.83 -5.40 -12.25
CA ALA A 123 19.42 -4.41 -11.35
C ALA A 123 18.66 -4.39 -10.01
N LEU A 124 19.30 -3.87 -8.98
CA LEU A 124 18.67 -3.54 -7.71
C LEU A 124 17.77 -2.31 -7.87
N SER A 125 16.59 -2.33 -7.27
CA SER A 125 15.78 -1.14 -7.05
C SER A 125 15.35 -1.09 -5.60
N ILE A 126 15.48 0.07 -4.96
CA ILE A 126 14.94 0.32 -3.61
C ILE A 126 13.45 0.69 -3.66
N PHE A 127 12.94 0.99 -4.84
CA PHE A 127 11.67 1.65 -5.03
C PHE A 127 10.49 0.68 -5.13
N GLY A 128 9.29 1.22 -4.85
CA GLY A 128 8.06 0.45 -4.70
C GLY A 128 7.45 -0.09 -5.99
N ASP A 129 7.15 -1.37 -5.98
CA ASP A 129 6.21 -2.11 -6.83
C ASP A 129 5.80 -3.41 -6.09
N HIS A 130 4.96 -4.26 -6.66
CA HIS A 130 4.39 -5.44 -5.99
C HIS A 130 5.16 -6.74 -6.26
N ALA A 131 6.35 -6.69 -6.88
CA ALA A 131 7.08 -7.91 -7.26
C ALA A 131 7.36 -8.85 -6.08
N ASP A 132 7.67 -8.28 -4.92
CA ASP A 132 7.94 -9.02 -3.69
C ASP A 132 6.70 -9.67 -3.10
N VAL A 133 5.60 -8.91 -2.95
CA VAL A 133 4.32 -9.42 -2.44
C VAL A 133 3.80 -10.53 -3.35
N MET A 134 3.85 -10.34 -4.67
CA MET A 134 3.39 -11.33 -5.64
C MET A 134 4.20 -12.63 -5.61
N ALA A 135 5.46 -12.60 -5.18
CA ALA A 135 6.30 -13.79 -4.97
C ALA A 135 5.87 -14.63 -3.75
N THR A 136 4.98 -14.11 -2.89
CA THR A 136 4.48 -14.79 -1.69
C THR A 136 3.03 -15.25 -1.79
N ARG A 137 2.33 -14.98 -2.89
CA ARG A 137 0.88 -15.20 -3.04
C ARG A 137 0.39 -16.64 -2.84
N GLN A 138 1.32 -17.60 -2.91
CA GLN A 138 1.09 -19.03 -2.76
C GLN A 138 1.44 -19.58 -1.36
N THR A 139 1.96 -18.75 -0.45
CA THR A 139 2.44 -19.19 0.87
C THR A 139 1.32 -19.61 1.82
N GLY A 140 0.08 -19.18 1.55
CA GLY A 140 -1.06 -19.32 2.46
C GLY A 140 -1.33 -18.08 3.31
N PHE A 141 -0.54 -17.00 3.19
CA PHE A 141 -0.90 -15.74 3.81
C PHE A 141 -2.11 -15.10 3.12
N ALA A 142 -2.99 -14.48 3.90
CA ALA A 142 -3.93 -13.51 3.39
C ALA A 142 -3.17 -12.24 2.96
N LEU A 143 -3.50 -11.66 1.82
CA LEU A 143 -2.83 -10.48 1.28
C LEU A 143 -3.81 -9.31 1.24
N LEU A 144 -3.55 -8.28 2.04
CA LEU A 144 -4.42 -7.10 2.20
C LEU A 144 -3.67 -5.81 1.83
N ALA A 145 -4.18 -5.09 0.84
CA ALA A 145 -3.54 -3.94 0.23
C ALA A 145 -4.15 -2.61 0.69
N SER A 146 -3.29 -1.65 1.03
CA SER A 146 -3.64 -0.25 1.36
C SER A 146 -3.18 0.70 0.27
N ALA A 147 -4.06 1.59 -0.20
CA ALA A 147 -3.77 2.54 -1.27
C ALA A 147 -3.28 3.91 -0.79
N SER A 148 -3.49 4.24 0.49
CA SER A 148 -3.15 5.55 1.06
C SER A 148 -2.64 5.43 2.49
N VAL A 149 -2.01 6.49 3.01
CA VAL A 149 -1.53 6.53 4.41
C VAL A 149 -2.68 6.32 5.41
N GLN A 150 -3.88 6.81 5.10
CA GLN A 150 -5.06 6.57 5.94
C GLN A 150 -5.48 5.10 5.90
N GLU A 151 -5.52 4.50 4.70
CA GLU A 151 -5.84 3.07 4.55
C GLU A 151 -4.82 2.18 5.26
N VAL A 152 -3.54 2.59 5.35
CA VAL A 152 -2.53 1.84 6.09
C VAL A 152 -2.88 1.70 7.58
N ILE A 153 -3.50 2.71 8.19
CA ILE A 153 -4.00 2.62 9.58
C ILE A 153 -5.20 1.67 9.62
N ASP A 154 -6.20 1.96 8.79
CA ASP A 154 -7.50 1.30 8.87
C ASP A 154 -7.40 -0.20 8.52
N LEU A 155 -6.75 -0.52 7.40
CA LEU A 155 -6.56 -1.90 6.96
C LEU A 155 -5.43 -2.62 7.72
N GLY A 156 -4.50 -1.88 8.32
CA GLY A 156 -3.58 -2.42 9.31
C GLY A 156 -4.34 -3.00 10.50
N MET A 157 -5.35 -2.29 11.01
CA MET A 157 -6.21 -2.80 12.10
C MET A 157 -7.03 -4.00 11.62
N VAL A 158 -7.59 -3.93 10.39
CA VAL A 158 -8.30 -5.06 9.79
C VAL A 158 -7.44 -6.31 9.76
N ALA A 159 -6.18 -6.21 9.32
CA ALA A 159 -5.27 -7.34 9.23
C ALA A 159 -5.03 -8.01 10.59
N HIS A 160 -4.78 -7.22 11.65
CA HIS A 160 -4.53 -7.76 13.00
C HIS A 160 -5.75 -8.46 13.59
N VAL A 161 -6.91 -7.80 13.55
CA VAL A 161 -8.15 -8.37 14.10
C VAL A 161 -8.63 -9.57 13.28
N ALA A 162 -8.58 -9.48 11.94
CA ALA A 162 -8.98 -10.59 11.08
C ALA A 162 -8.02 -11.78 11.22
N SER A 163 -6.70 -11.56 11.39
CA SER A 163 -5.75 -12.66 11.59
C SER A 163 -6.06 -13.44 12.86
N LEU A 164 -6.37 -12.75 13.96
CA LEU A 164 -6.80 -13.38 15.21
C LEU A 164 -8.09 -14.21 15.03
N ASN A 165 -9.12 -13.62 14.42
CA ASN A 165 -10.42 -14.27 14.25
C ASN A 165 -10.41 -15.45 13.27
N SER A 166 -9.56 -15.40 12.24
CA SER A 166 -9.44 -16.45 11.22
C SER A 166 -8.34 -17.46 11.49
N SER A 167 -7.40 -17.17 12.39
CA SER A 167 -6.12 -17.89 12.53
C SER A 167 -5.27 -17.99 11.25
N VAL A 168 -5.63 -17.26 10.18
CA VAL A 168 -4.82 -17.15 8.96
C VAL A 168 -3.88 -15.97 9.13
N PRO A 169 -2.57 -16.12 8.84
CA PRO A 169 -1.64 -15.00 8.91
C PRO A 169 -1.86 -14.01 7.77
N PHE A 170 -1.65 -12.72 8.03
CA PHE A 170 -1.85 -11.65 7.06
C PHE A 170 -0.52 -11.02 6.66
N LEU A 171 -0.41 -10.68 5.38
CA LEU A 171 0.57 -9.75 4.85
C LEU A 171 -0.22 -8.49 4.48
N HIS A 172 -0.07 -7.46 5.31
CA HIS A 172 -0.60 -6.13 5.05
C HIS A 172 0.45 -5.32 4.29
N PHE A 173 0.13 -4.87 3.08
CA PHE A 173 1.10 -4.16 2.24
C PHE A 173 0.59 -2.85 1.69
N PHE A 174 1.54 -1.98 1.43
CA PHE A 174 1.36 -0.66 0.84
C PHE A 174 2.61 -0.28 0.05
N ASP A 175 2.45 0.62 -0.92
CA ASP A 175 3.49 0.82 -1.93
C ASP A 175 4.72 1.52 -1.34
N GLY A 176 5.89 0.88 -1.47
CA GLY A 176 7.16 1.39 -0.99
C GLY A 176 7.48 2.75 -1.59
N PHE A 177 7.95 3.68 -0.75
CA PHE A 177 8.08 5.12 -1.02
C PHE A 177 6.75 5.82 -1.31
N ARG A 178 6.01 5.41 -2.34
CA ARG A 178 4.82 6.11 -2.83
C ARG A 178 3.74 6.27 -1.77
N THR A 179 3.59 5.28 -0.89
CA THR A 179 2.74 5.35 0.32
C THR A 179 3.59 5.36 1.59
N SER A 180 4.62 4.51 1.66
CA SER A 180 5.38 4.35 2.91
C SER A 180 6.13 5.60 3.37
N HIS A 181 6.49 6.50 2.43
CA HIS A 181 7.21 7.76 2.72
C HIS A 181 6.41 9.01 2.33
N GLU A 182 5.19 8.84 1.81
CA GLU A 182 4.28 9.96 1.63
C GLU A 182 3.79 10.40 3.00
N VAL A 183 4.00 11.67 3.36
CA VAL A 183 3.44 12.27 4.57
C VAL A 183 2.05 12.77 4.24
N ALA A 184 1.04 12.37 5.01
CA ALA A 184 -0.32 12.83 4.86
C ALA A 184 -0.92 13.19 6.23
N LYS A 185 -1.85 14.15 6.25
CA LYS A 185 -2.70 14.41 7.43
C LYS A 185 -3.79 13.33 7.50
N VAL A 186 -3.71 12.47 8.51
CA VAL A 186 -4.58 11.29 8.70
C VAL A 186 -5.19 11.27 10.09
N ASP A 187 -6.31 10.56 10.23
CA ASP A 187 -6.93 10.20 11.51
C ASP A 187 -6.23 8.95 12.05
N ALA A 188 -5.34 9.13 13.03
CA ALA A 188 -4.41 8.11 13.49
C ALA A 188 -5.03 6.97 14.32
N VAL A 189 -6.28 7.12 14.80
CA VAL A 189 -6.97 6.22 15.74
C VAL A 189 -6.15 5.90 17.01
N PRO A 190 -6.51 6.38 18.22
CA PRO A 190 -5.77 6.07 19.43
C PRO A 190 -5.81 4.58 19.82
N HIS A 191 -4.80 4.10 20.57
CA HIS A 191 -4.75 2.71 21.04
C HIS A 191 -5.99 2.35 21.89
N GLU A 192 -6.51 3.28 22.67
CA GLU A 192 -7.72 3.09 23.48
C GLU A 192 -8.94 2.77 22.61
N LYS A 193 -9.02 3.36 21.42
CA LYS A 193 -10.06 3.07 20.42
C LYS A 193 -9.81 1.76 19.70
N MET A 194 -8.55 1.42 19.42
CA MET A 194 -8.20 0.10 18.86
C MET A 194 -8.56 -1.04 19.81
N ALA A 195 -8.49 -0.83 21.13
CA ALA A 195 -8.89 -1.82 22.12
C ALA A 195 -10.37 -2.22 22.01
N GLU A 196 -11.25 -1.34 21.53
CA GLU A 196 -12.69 -1.59 21.39
C GLU A 196 -13.00 -2.70 20.37
N ILE A 197 -12.11 -2.95 19.40
CA ILE A 197 -12.26 -3.97 18.36
C ILE A 197 -11.35 -5.20 18.56
N MET A 198 -10.61 -5.26 19.68
CA MET A 198 -9.70 -6.36 19.97
C MET A 198 -10.48 -7.64 20.31
N PRO A 199 -10.30 -8.76 19.58
CA PRO A 199 -11.06 -9.99 19.81
C PRO A 199 -10.45 -10.82 20.93
N TRP A 200 -10.68 -10.43 22.19
CA TRP A 200 -10.07 -11.04 23.37
C TRP A 200 -10.28 -12.56 23.48
N GLU A 201 -11.45 -13.07 23.08
CA GLU A 201 -11.70 -14.52 23.06
C GLU A 201 -10.77 -15.26 22.08
N ALA A 202 -10.49 -14.67 20.92
CA ALA A 202 -9.56 -15.23 19.94
C ALA A 202 -8.10 -15.18 20.42
N VAL A 203 -7.74 -14.12 21.16
CA VAL A 203 -6.42 -14.00 21.81
C VAL A 203 -6.23 -15.11 22.85
N ASP A 204 -7.23 -15.36 23.69
CA ASP A 204 -7.19 -16.43 24.68
C ASP A 204 -7.14 -17.82 24.02
N ALA A 205 -7.91 -18.02 22.95
CA ALA A 205 -7.87 -19.26 22.17
C ALA A 205 -6.50 -19.49 21.51
N PHE A 206 -5.85 -18.44 21.01
CA PHE A 206 -4.48 -18.51 20.50
C PHE A 206 -3.49 -18.90 21.60
N ARG A 207 -3.52 -18.24 22.75
CA ARG A 207 -2.63 -18.53 23.89
C ARG A 207 -2.79 -19.95 24.43
N LYS A 208 -4.01 -20.50 24.45
CA LYS A 208 -4.26 -21.90 24.83
C LYS A 208 -3.65 -22.93 23.87
N ARG A 209 -3.40 -22.55 22.60
CA ARG A 209 -2.72 -23.40 21.59
C ARG A 209 -1.18 -23.27 21.64
N ALA A 210 -0.64 -22.45 22.52
CA ALA A 210 0.80 -22.25 22.64
C ALA A 210 1.52 -23.52 23.10
N MET A 211 2.77 -23.68 22.67
CA MET A 211 3.68 -24.69 23.20
C MET A 211 3.96 -24.40 24.67
N ASN A 212 3.56 -25.33 25.55
CA ASN A 212 3.77 -25.23 26.98
C ASN A 212 4.01 -26.64 27.57
N PRO A 213 5.06 -26.85 28.39
CA PRO A 213 5.33 -28.14 29.01
C PRO A 213 4.24 -28.64 29.97
N GLU A 214 3.37 -27.76 30.49
CA GLU A 214 2.24 -28.14 31.36
C GLU A 214 1.07 -28.75 30.57
N HIS A 215 0.98 -28.47 29.26
CA HIS A 215 -0.01 -29.06 28.35
C HIS A 215 0.61 -29.29 26.95
N PRO A 216 1.56 -30.24 26.84
CA PRO A 216 2.42 -30.37 25.68
C PRO A 216 1.67 -30.94 24.47
N HIS A 217 2.12 -30.55 23.28
CA HIS A 217 1.71 -31.13 22.01
C HIS A 217 2.89 -31.13 21.04
N LEU A 218 2.79 -31.92 19.97
CA LEU A 218 3.79 -31.99 18.90
C LEU A 218 3.29 -31.22 17.67
N ARG A 219 4.17 -30.46 17.03
CA ARG A 219 3.91 -29.72 15.78
C ARG A 219 5.10 -29.85 14.83
N GLY A 220 4.85 -29.65 13.53
CA GLY A 220 5.91 -29.75 12.51
C GLY A 220 6.45 -31.17 12.30
N THR A 221 5.57 -32.17 12.33
CA THR A 221 5.95 -33.57 12.05
C THR A 221 6.38 -33.77 10.59
N ALA A 222 7.11 -34.86 10.34
CA ALA A 222 7.28 -35.38 8.99
C ALA A 222 6.13 -36.35 8.68
N GLN A 223 5.44 -36.14 7.56
CA GLN A 223 4.31 -36.95 7.13
C GLN A 223 4.60 -37.64 5.80
N ASN A 224 4.17 -38.90 5.68
CA ASN A 224 4.27 -39.69 4.46
C ASN A 224 3.11 -39.36 3.49
N PRO A 225 3.14 -39.89 2.25
CA PRO A 225 2.09 -39.66 1.25
C PRO A 225 0.68 -40.14 1.65
N ASP A 226 0.59 -41.03 2.65
CA ASP A 226 -0.66 -41.60 3.14
C ASP A 226 -1.58 -40.60 3.86
N ILE A 227 -1.04 -39.54 4.47
CA ILE A 227 -1.81 -38.55 5.24
C ILE A 227 -1.51 -37.08 4.92
N TYR A 228 -0.41 -36.79 4.20
CA TYR A 228 0.02 -35.41 3.96
C TYR A 228 -1.04 -34.60 3.18
N PHE A 229 -1.62 -35.18 2.14
CA PHE A 229 -2.60 -34.47 1.31
C PHE A 229 -3.86 -34.14 2.11
N GLN A 230 -4.40 -35.09 2.86
CA GLN A 230 -5.57 -34.89 3.72
C GLN A 230 -5.32 -33.82 4.78
N SER A 231 -4.14 -33.85 5.41
CA SER A 231 -3.74 -32.85 6.41
C SER A 231 -3.61 -31.45 5.79
N ARG A 232 -3.15 -31.35 4.54
CA ARG A 232 -2.99 -30.07 3.84
C ARG A 232 -4.34 -29.42 3.49
N GLU A 233 -5.35 -30.22 3.14
CA GLU A 233 -6.72 -29.77 2.83
C GLU A 233 -7.56 -29.51 4.09
N ALA A 234 -7.16 -30.02 5.26
CA ALA A 234 -7.88 -29.82 6.51
C ALA A 234 -7.99 -28.34 6.94
N ALA A 235 -7.11 -27.47 6.41
CA ALA A 235 -7.16 -26.03 6.65
C ALA A 235 -8.19 -25.28 5.79
N ASN A 236 -8.81 -25.92 4.79
CA ASN A 236 -9.75 -25.26 3.87
C ASN A 236 -10.86 -24.45 4.55
N PRO A 237 -11.52 -24.92 5.63
CA PRO A 237 -12.57 -24.15 6.31
C PRO A 237 -12.10 -22.78 6.81
N TYR A 238 -10.84 -22.66 7.24
CA TYR A 238 -10.28 -21.39 7.72
C TYR A 238 -10.19 -20.39 6.56
N TYR A 239 -9.64 -20.80 5.43
CA TYR A 239 -9.49 -19.94 4.24
C TYR A 239 -10.83 -19.58 3.58
N LEU A 240 -11.81 -20.49 3.60
CA LEU A 240 -13.16 -20.23 3.10
C LEU A 240 -13.91 -19.21 3.97
N ALA A 241 -13.64 -19.19 5.29
CA ALA A 241 -14.25 -18.24 6.22
C ALA A 241 -13.58 -16.85 6.20
N THR A 242 -12.27 -16.78 5.87
CA THR A 242 -11.48 -15.54 5.93
C THR A 242 -12.11 -14.34 5.20
N PRO A 243 -12.64 -14.45 3.95
CA PRO A 243 -13.27 -13.30 3.28
C PRO A 243 -14.42 -12.67 4.09
N SER A 244 -15.29 -13.49 4.67
CA SER A 244 -16.42 -13.01 5.49
C SER A 244 -15.93 -12.40 6.80
N ILE A 245 -14.89 -12.97 7.42
CA ILE A 245 -14.25 -12.41 8.63
C ILE A 245 -13.67 -11.03 8.31
N VAL A 246 -12.95 -10.87 7.20
CA VAL A 246 -12.39 -9.57 6.79
C VAL A 246 -13.50 -8.55 6.54
N SER A 247 -14.58 -8.93 5.85
CA SER A 247 -15.74 -8.05 5.62
C SER A 247 -16.38 -7.58 6.94
N GLU A 248 -16.50 -8.48 7.93
CA GLU A 248 -17.05 -8.15 9.24
C GLU A 248 -16.13 -7.21 10.02
N VAL A 249 -14.81 -7.42 9.97
CA VAL A 249 -13.85 -6.52 10.61
C VAL A 249 -13.84 -5.15 9.92
N MET A 250 -13.93 -5.09 8.57
CA MET A 250 -14.09 -3.83 7.84
C MET A 250 -15.36 -3.06 8.27
N ARG A 251 -16.44 -3.77 8.59
CA ARG A 251 -17.67 -3.18 9.16
C ARG A 251 -17.42 -2.57 10.54
N GLN A 252 -16.70 -3.28 11.41
CA GLN A 252 -16.31 -2.75 12.73
C GLN A 252 -15.43 -1.50 12.62
N ILE A 253 -14.49 -1.46 11.66
CA ILE A 253 -13.72 -0.25 11.35
C ILE A 253 -14.63 0.88 10.88
N ALA A 254 -15.63 0.61 10.05
CA ALA A 254 -16.59 1.62 9.63
C ALA A 254 -17.38 2.20 10.80
N GLU A 255 -17.78 1.37 11.77
CA GLU A 255 -18.47 1.82 12.98
C GLU A 255 -17.55 2.67 13.88
N LEU A 256 -16.28 2.27 14.02
CA LEU A 256 -15.30 2.96 14.85
C LEU A 256 -14.88 4.31 14.25
N THR A 257 -14.76 4.38 12.93
CA THR A 257 -14.05 5.47 12.24
C THR A 257 -14.87 6.28 11.25
N GLY A 258 -16.06 5.78 10.89
CA GLY A 258 -16.91 6.31 9.82
C GLY A 258 -16.41 6.02 8.39
N ARG A 259 -15.33 5.24 8.23
CA ARG A 259 -14.73 4.91 6.92
C ARG A 259 -15.04 3.46 6.56
N SER A 260 -15.79 3.27 5.47
CA SER A 260 -16.23 1.94 5.04
C SER A 260 -15.30 1.36 3.98
N TYR A 261 -15.04 0.07 4.11
CA TYR A 261 -14.24 -0.72 3.17
C TYR A 261 -14.98 -2.00 2.79
N ARG A 262 -14.68 -2.51 1.60
CA ARG A 262 -15.06 -3.86 1.15
C ARG A 262 -13.82 -4.60 0.66
N LEU A 263 -13.96 -5.91 0.44
CA LEU A 263 -12.88 -6.71 -0.16
C LEU A 263 -12.48 -6.16 -1.54
N PHE A 264 -13.49 -5.70 -2.29
CA PHE A 264 -13.38 -4.99 -3.56
C PHE A 264 -14.33 -3.79 -3.52
N ASP A 265 -13.80 -2.58 -3.60
CA ASP A 265 -14.60 -1.36 -3.63
C ASP A 265 -14.71 -0.82 -5.05
N TYR A 266 -15.93 -0.49 -5.47
CA TYR A 266 -16.19 0.18 -6.74
C TYR A 266 -16.33 1.69 -6.54
N VAL A 267 -15.70 2.47 -7.43
CA VAL A 267 -15.89 3.92 -7.54
C VAL A 267 -16.04 4.31 -9.01
N GLY A 268 -16.90 5.27 -9.31
CA GLY A 268 -17.15 5.74 -10.68
C GLY A 268 -18.62 5.72 -11.07
N ALA A 269 -18.88 5.69 -12.38
CA ALA A 269 -20.24 5.84 -12.91
C ALA A 269 -21.05 4.56 -12.61
N PRO A 270 -22.29 4.65 -12.11
CA PRO A 270 -23.11 3.45 -11.90
C PRO A 270 -23.35 2.64 -13.18
N ASP A 271 -23.34 3.31 -14.33
CA ASP A 271 -23.51 2.76 -15.68
C ASP A 271 -22.19 2.74 -16.48
N ALA A 272 -21.04 2.59 -15.80
CA ALA A 272 -19.74 2.56 -16.45
C ALA A 272 -19.63 1.41 -17.47
N ASP A 273 -19.14 1.73 -18.67
CA ASP A 273 -18.88 0.75 -19.73
C ASP A 273 -17.42 0.27 -19.77
N ARG A 274 -16.52 1.06 -19.18
CA ARG A 274 -15.08 0.80 -19.06
C ARG A 274 -14.65 0.90 -17.60
N VAL A 275 -14.04 -0.15 -17.09
CA VAL A 275 -13.59 -0.23 -15.70
C VAL A 275 -12.10 -0.57 -15.64
N ILE A 276 -11.36 0.09 -14.75
CA ILE A 276 -10.02 -0.34 -14.37
C ILE A 276 -10.12 -1.20 -13.10
N VAL A 277 -9.37 -2.29 -13.04
CA VAL A 277 -9.12 -3.04 -11.78
C VAL A 277 -7.67 -2.80 -11.39
N SER A 278 -7.44 -2.30 -10.18
CA SER A 278 -6.09 -2.06 -9.68
C SER A 278 -5.98 -2.26 -8.18
N MET A 279 -4.77 -2.18 -7.67
CA MET A 279 -4.39 -2.46 -6.29
C MET A 279 -3.25 -1.54 -5.86
N GLY A 280 -3.20 -1.17 -4.58
CA GLY A 280 -2.21 -0.24 -4.05
C GLY A 280 -2.50 1.21 -4.44
N SER A 281 -1.47 2.06 -4.40
CA SER A 281 -1.62 3.52 -4.45
C SER A 281 -2.09 4.07 -5.79
N SER A 282 -2.06 3.26 -6.86
CA SER A 282 -2.67 3.62 -8.14
C SER A 282 -4.16 3.88 -7.99
N CYS A 283 -4.84 3.23 -7.05
CA CYS A 283 -6.28 3.35 -6.86
C CYS A 283 -6.69 4.78 -6.57
N ASP A 284 -5.88 5.55 -5.86
CA ASP A 284 -6.15 6.95 -5.54
C ASP A 284 -5.94 7.86 -6.77
N VAL A 285 -4.90 7.60 -7.58
CA VAL A 285 -4.69 8.32 -8.86
C VAL A 285 -5.82 8.02 -9.85
N ILE A 286 -6.24 6.75 -9.92
CA ILE A 286 -7.31 6.32 -10.82
C ILE A 286 -8.63 6.90 -10.36
N GLU A 287 -8.94 6.89 -9.06
CA GLU A 287 -10.18 7.51 -8.54
C GLU A 287 -10.20 9.02 -8.81
N GLU A 288 -9.11 9.74 -8.57
CA GLU A 288 -9.00 11.17 -8.90
C GLU A 288 -9.29 11.42 -10.38
N THR A 289 -8.75 10.57 -11.26
CA THR A 289 -8.97 10.65 -12.71
C THR A 289 -10.39 10.28 -13.11
N VAL A 290 -10.97 9.23 -12.52
CA VAL A 290 -12.37 8.81 -12.74
C VAL A 290 -13.31 9.95 -12.33
N ASN A 291 -13.09 10.58 -11.18
CA ASN A 291 -13.88 11.73 -10.75
C ASN A 291 -13.80 12.89 -11.76
N TYR A 292 -12.61 13.15 -12.31
CA TYR A 292 -12.40 14.18 -13.34
C TYR A 292 -13.11 13.86 -14.67
N LEU A 293 -13.05 12.61 -15.12
CA LEU A 293 -13.63 12.16 -16.39
C LEU A 293 -15.15 12.03 -16.31
N ASN A 294 -15.68 11.48 -15.21
CA ASN A 294 -17.12 11.34 -14.99
C ASN A 294 -17.82 12.70 -14.91
N ALA A 295 -17.18 13.70 -14.31
CA ALA A 295 -17.67 15.09 -14.32
C ALA A 295 -17.77 15.70 -15.73
N ARG A 296 -17.16 15.04 -16.74
CA ARG A 296 -17.21 15.41 -18.17
C ARG A 296 -18.07 14.47 -19.01
N GLY A 297 -18.81 13.57 -18.37
CA GLY A 297 -19.76 12.66 -19.02
C GLY A 297 -19.17 11.33 -19.48
N GLU A 298 -17.90 11.05 -19.19
CA GLU A 298 -17.31 9.72 -19.44
C GLU A 298 -17.92 8.68 -18.50
N LYS A 299 -18.19 7.49 -19.03
CA LYS A 299 -18.78 6.36 -18.29
C LYS A 299 -17.69 5.41 -17.81
N VAL A 300 -16.81 5.90 -16.94
CA VAL A 300 -15.67 5.12 -16.44
C VAL A 300 -15.79 4.81 -14.95
N GLY A 301 -15.09 3.75 -14.54
CA GLY A 301 -15.04 3.31 -13.15
C GLY A 301 -13.76 2.57 -12.78
N LEU A 302 -13.63 2.27 -11.50
CA LEU A 302 -12.51 1.61 -10.87
C LEU A 302 -13.00 0.59 -9.85
N ILE A 303 -12.43 -0.61 -9.88
CA ILE A 303 -12.47 -1.55 -8.75
C ILE A 303 -11.11 -1.49 -8.05
N LYS A 304 -11.15 -1.13 -6.77
CA LYS A 304 -10.02 -1.16 -5.86
C LYS A 304 -9.96 -2.51 -5.15
N VAL A 305 -8.90 -3.28 -5.41
CA VAL A 305 -8.68 -4.58 -4.75
C VAL A 305 -8.06 -4.34 -3.38
N ARG A 306 -8.76 -4.74 -2.32
CA ARG A 306 -8.25 -4.66 -0.94
C ARG A 306 -7.74 -6.00 -0.49
N LEU A 307 -8.62 -7.00 -0.43
CA LEU A 307 -8.25 -8.37 -0.11
C LEU A 307 -7.90 -9.12 -1.40
N PHE A 308 -6.61 -9.20 -1.71
CA PHE A 308 -6.13 -9.96 -2.87
C PHE A 308 -6.12 -11.47 -2.61
N ARG A 309 -5.81 -11.88 -1.37
CA ARG A 309 -5.90 -13.28 -0.93
C ARG A 309 -6.54 -13.38 0.45
N PRO A 310 -7.44 -14.35 0.69
CA PRO A 310 -8.05 -15.24 -0.29
C PRO A 310 -8.91 -14.48 -1.31
N TRP A 311 -8.84 -14.88 -2.59
CA TRP A 311 -9.59 -14.23 -3.65
C TRP A 311 -11.06 -14.63 -3.61
N SER A 312 -11.94 -13.70 -3.26
CA SER A 312 -13.39 -13.96 -3.23
C SER A 312 -14.06 -13.52 -4.54
N ALA A 313 -14.22 -14.46 -5.46
CA ALA A 313 -14.85 -14.22 -6.75
C ALA A 313 -16.27 -13.63 -6.62
N ASP A 314 -17.05 -14.06 -5.63
CA ASP A 314 -18.42 -13.56 -5.45
C ASP A 314 -18.44 -12.08 -5.04
N HIS A 315 -17.53 -11.65 -4.16
CA HIS A 315 -17.40 -10.24 -3.78
C HIS A 315 -16.85 -9.39 -4.92
N PHE A 316 -15.93 -9.93 -5.74
CA PHE A 316 -15.43 -9.23 -6.92
C PHE A 316 -16.54 -9.00 -7.95
N LEU A 317 -17.31 -10.05 -8.28
CA LEU A 317 -18.42 -9.95 -9.23
C LEU A 317 -19.53 -9.03 -8.71
N ALA A 318 -19.78 -9.00 -7.40
CA ALA A 318 -20.74 -8.08 -6.79
C ALA A 318 -20.31 -6.60 -6.90
N ALA A 319 -19.02 -6.32 -7.02
CA ALA A 319 -18.50 -4.96 -7.21
C ALA A 319 -18.53 -4.50 -8.69
N LEU A 320 -18.73 -5.40 -9.65
CA LEU A 320 -18.78 -5.04 -11.07
C LEU A 320 -20.10 -4.34 -11.44
N PRO A 321 -20.05 -3.20 -12.14
CA PRO A 321 -21.23 -2.59 -12.74
C PRO A 321 -21.88 -3.53 -13.76
N LYS A 322 -23.21 -3.50 -13.85
CA LYS A 322 -23.96 -4.37 -14.77
C LYS A 322 -23.66 -4.07 -16.25
N ASP A 323 -23.39 -2.81 -16.57
CA ASP A 323 -23.19 -2.33 -17.94
C ASP A 323 -21.73 -2.40 -18.41
N VAL A 324 -20.83 -2.97 -17.59
CA VAL A 324 -19.41 -3.07 -17.93
C VAL A 324 -19.21 -3.92 -19.19
N ARG A 325 -18.47 -3.38 -20.15
CA ARG A 325 -18.17 -4.06 -21.42
C ARG A 325 -16.69 -4.35 -21.59
N ARG A 326 -15.84 -3.52 -20.97
CA ARG A 326 -14.39 -3.61 -21.11
C ARG A 326 -13.70 -3.34 -19.78
N ILE A 327 -12.70 -4.16 -19.44
CA ILE A 327 -11.92 -4.06 -18.22
C ILE A 327 -10.44 -3.98 -18.58
N ALA A 328 -9.72 -3.01 -18.00
CA ALA A 328 -8.27 -3.03 -17.95
C ALA A 328 -7.81 -3.42 -16.54
N VAL A 329 -6.98 -4.46 -16.44
CA VAL A 329 -6.39 -4.88 -15.17
C VAL A 329 -4.95 -4.37 -15.12
N LEU A 330 -4.63 -3.63 -14.07
CA LEU A 330 -3.32 -3.00 -13.91
C LEU A 330 -2.52 -3.69 -12.81
N ASP A 331 -1.46 -4.37 -13.21
CA ASP A 331 -0.52 -5.05 -12.33
C ASP A 331 0.74 -4.20 -12.12
N ARG A 332 1.12 -4.04 -10.85
CA ARG A 332 2.36 -3.36 -10.46
C ARG A 332 3.51 -4.36 -10.31
N THR A 333 3.62 -5.32 -11.22
CA THR A 333 4.67 -6.34 -11.24
C THR A 333 4.98 -6.76 -12.68
N LYS A 334 5.97 -7.62 -12.87
CA LYS A 334 6.25 -8.31 -14.13
C LYS A 334 6.64 -9.74 -13.85
N GLU A 335 5.94 -10.70 -14.44
CA GLU A 335 6.31 -12.12 -14.45
C GLU A 335 6.80 -12.50 -15.86
N PRO A 336 8.13 -12.50 -16.12
CA PRO A 336 8.66 -12.77 -17.46
C PRO A 336 8.25 -14.16 -17.97
N GLY A 337 7.61 -14.22 -19.13
CA GLY A 337 7.17 -15.47 -19.77
C GLY A 337 5.82 -16.00 -19.28
N ALA A 338 5.19 -15.38 -18.29
CA ALA A 338 3.82 -15.69 -17.90
C ALA A 338 2.83 -15.25 -18.99
N LEU A 339 1.68 -15.93 -19.05
CA LEU A 339 0.58 -15.55 -19.96
C LEU A 339 -0.02 -14.17 -19.62
N GLY A 340 0.13 -13.74 -18.37
CA GLY A 340 -0.22 -12.42 -17.88
C GLY A 340 0.13 -12.31 -16.39
N GLU A 341 0.06 -11.09 -15.86
CA GLU A 341 0.40 -10.82 -14.48
C GLU A 341 -0.68 -11.32 -13.48
N PRO A 342 -0.34 -11.45 -12.17
CA PRO A 342 -1.19 -12.18 -11.21
C PRO A 342 -2.62 -11.66 -11.09
N LEU A 343 -2.83 -10.35 -10.96
CA LEU A 343 -4.17 -9.80 -10.80
C LEU A 343 -4.97 -9.94 -12.09
N TYR A 344 -4.34 -9.69 -13.24
CA TYR A 344 -4.94 -9.94 -14.56
C TYR A 344 -5.45 -11.39 -14.69
N VAL A 345 -4.65 -12.38 -14.32
CA VAL A 345 -5.05 -13.79 -14.42
C VAL A 345 -6.22 -14.13 -13.49
N ASP A 346 -6.22 -13.63 -12.24
CA ASP A 346 -7.32 -13.86 -11.30
C ASP A 346 -8.63 -13.24 -11.79
N VAL A 347 -8.57 -12.02 -12.30
CA VAL A 347 -9.73 -11.34 -12.88
C VAL A 347 -10.22 -12.08 -14.12
N GLN A 348 -9.31 -12.45 -15.03
CA GLN A 348 -9.65 -13.18 -16.26
C GLN A 348 -10.32 -14.52 -15.95
N ALA A 349 -9.84 -15.26 -14.95
CA ALA A 349 -10.47 -16.49 -14.49
C ALA A 349 -11.86 -16.23 -13.88
N THR A 350 -12.01 -15.15 -13.10
CA THR A 350 -13.24 -14.84 -12.36
C THR A 350 -14.39 -14.42 -13.26
N VAL A 351 -14.13 -13.55 -14.24
CA VAL A 351 -15.19 -13.00 -15.10
C VAL A 351 -15.84 -14.01 -16.03
N THR A 352 -15.26 -15.20 -16.21
CA THR A 352 -15.88 -16.30 -16.97
C THR A 352 -17.21 -16.74 -16.36
N ARG A 353 -17.41 -16.46 -15.07
CA ARG A 353 -18.67 -16.69 -14.33
C ARG A 353 -19.73 -15.61 -14.59
N TRP A 354 -19.39 -14.52 -15.29
CA TRP A 354 -20.31 -13.41 -15.58
C TRP A 354 -21.17 -13.74 -16.82
N PRO A 355 -22.48 -13.43 -16.84
CA PRO A 355 -23.37 -13.83 -17.93
C PRO A 355 -22.96 -13.34 -19.33
N ASN A 356 -22.35 -12.16 -19.42
CA ASN A 356 -21.78 -11.60 -20.66
C ASN A 356 -20.38 -11.06 -20.35
N PRO A 357 -19.35 -11.92 -20.33
CA PRO A 357 -18.02 -11.53 -19.85
C PRO A 357 -17.49 -10.32 -20.63
N PRO A 358 -17.08 -9.23 -19.94
CA PRO A 358 -16.49 -8.08 -20.59
C PRO A 358 -15.16 -8.47 -21.25
N MET A 359 -14.75 -7.72 -22.27
CA MET A 359 -13.40 -7.84 -22.81
C MET A 359 -12.39 -7.42 -21.75
N ILE A 360 -11.31 -8.20 -21.59
CA ILE A 360 -10.27 -7.91 -20.60
C ILE A 360 -8.94 -7.72 -21.27
N VAL A 361 -8.24 -6.66 -20.87
CA VAL A 361 -6.83 -6.42 -21.19
C VAL A 361 -6.02 -6.25 -19.92
N GLY A 362 -4.79 -6.76 -19.92
CA GLY A 362 -3.80 -6.61 -18.86
C GLY A 362 -2.76 -5.56 -19.23
N GLY A 363 -2.35 -4.78 -18.24
CA GLY A 363 -1.32 -3.75 -18.37
C GLY A 363 -0.39 -3.69 -17.17
N ARG A 364 0.88 -3.37 -17.41
CA ARG A 364 1.86 -3.13 -16.36
C ARG A 364 2.14 -1.66 -16.17
N TYR A 365 2.32 -1.25 -14.91
CA TYR A 365 2.64 0.12 -14.56
C TYR A 365 3.57 0.18 -13.33
N GLY A 366 4.15 1.36 -13.06
CA GLY A 366 4.67 1.69 -11.73
C GLY A 366 5.86 0.88 -11.21
N LEU A 367 6.52 0.06 -12.04
CA LEU A 367 7.67 -0.76 -11.64
C LEU A 367 8.82 0.14 -11.16
N GLY A 368 9.41 -0.22 -10.02
CA GLY A 368 10.47 0.58 -9.38
C GLY A 368 10.07 2.03 -9.10
N SER A 369 8.83 2.27 -8.67
CA SER A 369 8.22 3.61 -8.50
C SER A 369 8.30 4.51 -9.73
N LYS A 370 8.21 3.93 -10.93
CA LYS A 370 7.87 4.72 -12.11
C LYS A 370 6.59 5.52 -11.81
N ASP A 371 6.61 6.82 -12.11
CA ASP A 371 5.48 7.70 -11.87
C ASP A 371 4.24 7.19 -12.62
N PHE A 372 3.07 7.36 -12.02
CA PHE A 372 1.79 6.94 -12.59
C PHE A 372 0.79 8.08 -12.40
N THR A 373 0.53 8.82 -13.46
CA THR A 373 -0.17 10.12 -13.43
C THR A 373 -1.59 10.00 -13.98
N PRO A 374 -2.45 11.01 -13.77
CA PRO A 374 -3.78 11.05 -14.40
C PRO A 374 -3.76 10.92 -15.93
N ALA A 375 -2.75 11.48 -16.61
CA ALA A 375 -2.60 11.32 -18.06
C ALA A 375 -2.33 9.85 -18.45
N MET A 376 -1.58 9.12 -17.64
CA MET A 376 -1.35 7.68 -17.85
C MET A 376 -2.62 6.86 -17.59
N VAL A 377 -3.43 7.25 -16.60
CA VAL A 377 -4.75 6.63 -16.38
C VAL A 377 -5.68 6.91 -17.57
N GLN A 378 -5.69 8.14 -18.09
CA GLN A 378 -6.44 8.48 -19.29
C GLN A 378 -6.00 7.62 -20.48
N ALA A 379 -4.69 7.42 -20.70
CA ALA A 379 -4.19 6.54 -21.76
C ALA A 379 -4.73 5.09 -21.65
N VAL A 380 -4.93 4.58 -20.43
CA VAL A 380 -5.55 3.27 -20.21
C VAL A 380 -7.03 3.27 -20.59
N PHE A 381 -7.78 4.31 -20.23
CA PHE A 381 -9.19 4.43 -20.64
C PHE A 381 -9.36 4.68 -22.14
N ASP A 382 -8.45 5.43 -22.76
CA ASP A 382 -8.41 5.66 -24.20
C ASP A 382 -8.12 4.34 -24.94
N ASN A 383 -7.21 3.51 -24.42
CA ASN A 383 -6.98 2.16 -24.94
C ASN A 383 -8.24 1.29 -24.85
N LEU A 384 -8.98 1.36 -23.74
CA LEU A 384 -10.26 0.66 -23.60
C LEU A 384 -11.36 1.20 -24.52
N ALA A 385 -11.24 2.43 -25.02
CA ALA A 385 -12.21 3.00 -25.96
C ALA A 385 -11.99 2.51 -27.41
N LEU A 386 -10.83 1.92 -27.72
CA LEU A 386 -10.54 1.38 -29.05
C LEU A 386 -11.45 0.20 -29.40
N ASP A 387 -11.66 -0.02 -30.70
CA ASP A 387 -12.37 -1.21 -31.20
C ASP A 387 -11.61 -2.50 -30.85
N GLN A 388 -10.28 -2.43 -30.91
CA GLN A 388 -9.36 -3.50 -30.50
C GLN A 388 -8.34 -2.94 -29.48
N PRO A 389 -8.70 -2.90 -28.19
CA PRO A 389 -7.79 -2.50 -27.13
C PRO A 389 -6.52 -3.35 -27.14
N ARG A 390 -5.36 -2.71 -26.97
CA ARG A 390 -4.08 -3.41 -26.84
C ARG A 390 -4.07 -4.18 -25.51
N ASN A 391 -3.76 -5.46 -25.58
CA ASN A 391 -3.52 -6.32 -24.41
C ASN A 391 -2.00 -6.44 -24.14
N GLY A 392 -1.61 -6.82 -22.92
CA GLY A 392 -0.22 -7.02 -22.51
C GLY A 392 0.61 -5.73 -22.52
N PHE A 393 -0.03 -4.58 -22.38
CA PHE A 393 0.59 -3.28 -22.57
C PHE A 393 1.45 -2.84 -21.38
N THR A 394 2.22 -1.77 -21.59
CA THR A 394 2.90 -1.02 -20.52
C THR A 394 2.45 0.44 -20.55
N VAL A 395 2.50 1.12 -19.40
CA VAL A 395 2.19 2.56 -19.31
C VAL A 395 3.23 3.27 -18.44
N GLY A 396 3.68 4.45 -18.88
CA GLY A 396 4.73 5.23 -18.20
C GLY A 396 6.16 5.01 -18.72
N ILE A 397 6.33 4.29 -19.82
CA ILE A 397 7.60 4.13 -20.55
C ILE A 397 7.38 4.29 -22.05
N THR A 398 8.46 4.47 -22.81
CA THR A 398 8.48 4.29 -24.26
C THR A 398 9.14 2.96 -24.55
N ASP A 399 8.38 1.99 -25.04
CA ASP A 399 8.88 0.68 -25.47
C ASP A 399 8.88 0.64 -27.00
N ASP A 400 10.01 1.04 -27.59
CA ASP A 400 10.25 1.02 -29.04
C ASP A 400 10.81 -0.32 -29.54
N VAL A 401 11.03 -1.29 -28.64
CA VAL A 401 11.54 -2.62 -28.97
C VAL A 401 10.40 -3.61 -29.16
N THR A 402 9.57 -3.80 -28.13
CA THR A 402 8.42 -4.73 -28.17
C THR A 402 7.09 -4.02 -28.43
N GLN A 403 7.10 -2.69 -28.51
CA GLN A 403 5.93 -1.87 -28.85
C GLN A 403 4.73 -2.12 -27.94
N THR A 404 4.97 -2.37 -26.65
CA THR A 404 3.91 -2.61 -25.66
C THR A 404 3.39 -1.32 -25.02
N SER A 405 4.15 -0.22 -25.07
CA SER A 405 3.78 1.03 -24.39
C SER A 405 2.58 1.71 -25.02
N LEU A 406 1.66 2.20 -24.19
CA LEU A 406 0.57 3.07 -24.63
C LEU A 406 1.07 4.50 -24.89
N PRO A 407 0.53 5.21 -25.90
CA PRO A 407 0.78 6.63 -26.07
C PRO A 407 0.17 7.41 -24.91
N ILE A 408 0.92 8.37 -24.35
CA ILE A 408 0.47 9.17 -23.21
C ILE A 408 -0.05 10.52 -23.72
N PRO A 409 -1.29 10.93 -23.38
CA PRO A 409 -1.80 12.25 -23.71
C PRO A 409 -1.05 13.35 -22.93
N PRO A 410 -1.23 14.63 -23.28
CA PRO A 410 -0.68 15.73 -22.49
C PRO A 410 -1.09 15.66 -21.02
N GLU A 411 -0.21 16.12 -20.12
CA GLU A 411 -0.49 16.14 -18.69
C GLU A 411 -1.77 16.94 -18.39
N MET A 412 -2.55 16.43 -17.44
CA MET A 412 -3.82 16.99 -17.02
C MET A 412 -3.84 17.19 -15.52
N ASP A 413 -4.49 18.26 -15.07
CA ASP A 413 -4.67 18.53 -13.66
C ASP A 413 -6.01 17.98 -13.17
N ALA A 414 -5.97 16.77 -12.63
CA ALA A 414 -7.13 16.12 -12.02
C ALA A 414 -7.30 16.44 -10.53
N THR A 415 -6.40 17.25 -9.94
CA THR A 415 -6.47 17.56 -8.51
C THR A 415 -7.77 18.28 -8.14
N PRO A 416 -8.30 18.06 -6.94
CA PRO A 416 -9.51 18.76 -6.50
C PRO A 416 -9.34 20.28 -6.58
N LYS A 417 -10.34 20.98 -7.12
CA LYS A 417 -10.32 22.45 -7.21
C LYS A 417 -9.99 23.10 -5.86
N GLY A 418 -9.06 24.05 -5.88
CA GLY A 418 -8.58 24.75 -4.68
C GLY A 418 -7.38 24.10 -4.00
N THR A 419 -6.87 22.98 -4.52
CA THR A 419 -5.61 22.38 -4.06
C THR A 419 -4.43 23.24 -4.55
N ILE A 420 -3.58 23.64 -3.61
CA ILE A 420 -2.31 24.33 -3.86
C ILE A 420 -1.23 23.27 -4.03
N GLN A 421 -0.46 23.35 -5.09
CA GLN A 421 0.62 22.42 -5.40
C GLN A 421 1.97 23.14 -5.43
N CYS A 422 2.93 22.67 -4.64
CA CYS A 422 4.24 23.30 -4.49
C CYS A 422 5.37 22.33 -4.85
N MET A 423 6.41 22.86 -5.50
CA MET A 423 7.66 22.14 -5.79
C MET A 423 8.85 22.88 -5.19
N PHE A 424 9.74 22.16 -4.52
CA PHE A 424 10.95 22.72 -3.94
C PHE A 424 12.17 21.93 -4.40
N TRP A 425 13.07 22.59 -5.10
CA TRP A 425 14.32 22.06 -5.59
C TRP A 425 15.44 22.41 -4.61
N GLY A 426 15.95 21.41 -3.91
CA GLY A 426 16.98 21.54 -2.88
C GLY A 426 18.19 20.65 -3.14
N LEU A 427 19.31 20.99 -2.51
CA LEU A 427 20.52 20.18 -2.47
C LEU A 427 20.47 19.19 -1.31
N GLY A 428 20.98 17.97 -1.52
CA GLY A 428 21.13 16.99 -0.45
C GLY A 428 21.87 17.58 0.75
N SER A 429 21.21 17.54 1.91
CA SER A 429 21.68 18.07 3.21
C SER A 429 21.62 19.59 3.39
N ASP A 430 20.90 20.35 2.55
CA ASP A 430 20.70 21.79 2.73
C ASP A 430 19.57 22.17 3.71
N GLY A 431 18.81 21.19 4.21
CA GLY A 431 17.68 21.38 5.12
C GLY A 431 16.30 21.51 4.47
N THR A 432 16.20 21.59 3.13
CA THR A 432 14.95 21.78 2.38
C THR A 432 13.88 20.74 2.74
N VAL A 433 14.23 19.45 2.70
CA VAL A 433 13.31 18.35 3.02
C VAL A 433 12.81 18.44 4.46
N GLY A 434 13.71 18.76 5.41
CA GLY A 434 13.35 18.91 6.82
C GLY A 434 12.40 20.09 7.04
N ALA A 435 12.69 21.24 6.42
CA ALA A 435 11.82 22.41 6.45
C ALA A 435 10.43 22.10 5.88
N ASN A 436 10.37 21.39 4.75
CA ASN A 436 9.11 21.00 4.12
C ASN A 436 8.29 20.01 4.97
N LYS A 437 8.93 19.02 5.60
CA LYS A 437 8.25 18.13 6.56
C LYS A 437 7.67 18.90 7.74
N ASN A 438 8.40 19.88 8.26
CA ASN A 438 7.89 20.76 9.33
C ASN A 438 6.76 21.67 8.84
N ALA A 439 6.86 22.23 7.63
CA ALA A 439 5.78 23.03 7.04
C ALA A 439 4.49 22.23 6.87
N ILE A 440 4.58 20.98 6.42
CA ILE A 440 3.42 20.07 6.34
C ILE A 440 2.77 19.87 7.71
N LYS A 441 3.57 19.62 8.75
CA LYS A 441 3.05 19.48 10.12
C LYS A 441 2.43 20.77 10.64
N ILE A 442 3.11 21.91 10.47
CA ILE A 442 2.59 23.22 10.89
C ILE A 442 1.23 23.49 10.23
N ILE A 443 1.13 23.31 8.91
CA ILE A 443 -0.12 23.56 8.19
C ILE A 443 -1.18 22.51 8.55
N GLY A 444 -0.81 21.23 8.58
CA GLY A 444 -1.73 20.12 8.89
C GLY A 444 -2.29 20.18 10.31
N ASP A 445 -1.46 20.50 11.29
CA ASP A 445 -1.83 20.48 12.71
C ASP A 445 -2.54 21.77 13.16
N ASN A 446 -2.34 22.89 12.44
CA ASN A 446 -2.89 24.21 12.82
C ASN A 446 -3.94 24.75 11.84
N THR A 447 -4.37 23.97 10.85
CA THR A 447 -5.45 24.33 9.92
C THR A 447 -6.35 23.13 9.64
N ASP A 448 -7.53 23.37 9.09
CA ASP A 448 -8.45 22.31 8.64
C ASP A 448 -8.07 21.71 7.27
N MET A 449 -7.00 22.19 6.65
CA MET A 449 -6.56 21.67 5.35
C MET A 449 -6.00 20.25 5.49
N TYR A 450 -6.22 19.45 4.45
CA TYR A 450 -5.42 18.28 4.17
C TYR A 450 -4.06 18.72 3.68
N ALA A 451 -3.02 18.01 4.11
CA ALA A 451 -1.65 18.24 3.73
C ALA A 451 -1.02 16.94 3.25
N GLN A 452 -0.28 17.01 2.15
CA GLN A 452 0.45 15.90 1.55
C GLN A 452 1.88 16.34 1.25
N GLY A 453 2.85 15.44 1.47
CA GLY A 453 4.25 15.64 1.10
C GLY A 453 4.88 14.37 0.57
N TYR A 454 5.55 14.49 -0.58
CA TYR A 454 6.38 13.44 -1.15
C TYR A 454 7.75 14.01 -1.51
N PHE A 455 8.80 13.23 -1.27
CA PHE A 455 10.18 13.69 -1.41
C PHE A 455 10.93 12.76 -2.36
N ALA A 456 11.27 13.26 -3.54
CA ALA A 456 12.10 12.56 -4.50
C ALA A 456 13.58 12.83 -4.19
N TYR A 457 14.32 11.77 -3.91
CA TYR A 457 15.76 11.83 -3.61
C TYR A 457 16.56 11.25 -4.77
N ASP A 458 17.76 11.80 -4.98
CA ASP A 458 18.80 11.13 -5.76
C ASP A 458 19.34 9.90 -4.99
N SER A 459 19.83 8.92 -5.74
CA SER A 459 20.61 7.79 -5.24
C SER A 459 21.91 8.18 -4.51
N LYS A 460 22.42 9.40 -4.78
CA LYS A 460 23.61 9.94 -4.09
C LYS A 460 23.29 10.32 -2.65
N LYS A 461 24.00 9.70 -1.69
CA LYS A 461 23.82 9.94 -0.25
C LYS A 461 24.04 11.40 0.19
N SER A 462 24.92 12.14 -0.49
CA SER A 462 25.21 13.55 -0.21
C SER A 462 25.37 14.33 -1.51
N GLY A 463 24.92 15.60 -1.52
CA GLY A 463 25.05 16.50 -2.67
C GLY A 463 24.24 16.12 -3.91
N GLY A 464 23.36 15.10 -3.80
CA GLY A 464 22.36 14.79 -4.81
C GLY A 464 21.26 15.85 -4.87
N ILE A 465 20.46 15.83 -5.93
CA ILE A 465 19.28 16.68 -6.03
C ILE A 465 18.14 16.12 -5.18
N THR A 466 17.36 17.00 -4.57
CA THR A 466 16.11 16.65 -3.89
C THR A 466 14.99 17.50 -4.46
N VAL A 467 13.86 16.87 -4.77
CA VAL A 467 12.65 17.57 -5.22
C VAL A 467 11.52 17.21 -4.27
N SER A 468 11.04 18.21 -3.54
CA SER A 468 9.90 18.04 -2.63
C SER A 468 8.63 18.45 -3.35
N HIS A 469 7.61 17.61 -3.26
CA HIS A 469 6.28 17.81 -3.83
C HIS A 469 5.28 17.92 -2.68
N LEU A 470 4.68 19.09 -2.52
CA LEU A 470 3.75 19.37 -1.43
C LEU A 470 2.39 19.72 -2.01
N ARG A 471 1.32 19.29 -1.36
CA ARG A 471 -0.04 19.69 -1.69
C ARG A 471 -0.82 20.05 -0.43
N PHE A 472 -1.65 21.08 -0.54
CA PHE A 472 -2.54 21.53 0.53
C PHE A 472 -3.91 21.85 -0.04
N GLY A 473 -4.98 21.42 0.62
CA GLY A 473 -6.34 21.66 0.12
C GLY A 473 -7.43 21.42 1.15
N SER A 474 -8.62 21.93 0.87
CA SER A 474 -9.81 21.73 1.70
C SER A 474 -10.46 20.34 1.53
N LYS A 475 -10.04 19.59 0.51
CA LYS A 475 -10.53 18.24 0.20
C LYS A 475 -9.42 17.20 0.43
N PRO A 476 -9.77 15.94 0.69
CA PRO A 476 -8.81 14.85 0.74
C PRO A 476 -7.94 14.83 -0.52
N ILE A 477 -6.64 14.61 -0.35
CA ILE A 477 -5.66 14.63 -1.43
C ILE A 477 -5.37 13.19 -1.82
N GLN A 478 -5.77 12.80 -3.03
CA GLN A 478 -5.59 11.45 -3.60
C GLN A 478 -4.44 11.40 -4.62
N SER A 479 -3.69 12.48 -4.72
CA SER A 479 -2.73 12.71 -5.80
C SER A 479 -1.41 11.96 -5.56
N SER A 480 -1.44 10.63 -5.56
CA SER A 480 -0.30 9.72 -5.32
C SER A 480 0.68 9.66 -6.50
N TYR A 481 1.04 10.83 -7.03
CA TYR A 481 1.97 11.07 -8.15
C TYR A 481 2.72 12.39 -7.93
N LEU A 482 3.79 12.62 -8.67
CA LEU A 482 4.57 13.87 -8.57
C LEU A 482 3.74 15.09 -9.01
N VAL A 483 4.00 16.27 -8.45
CA VAL A 483 3.36 17.51 -8.94
C VAL A 483 3.77 17.74 -10.40
N LYS A 484 2.77 17.88 -11.28
CA LYS A 484 2.95 18.23 -12.71
C LYS A 484 2.53 19.66 -13.03
N THR A 485 1.68 20.25 -12.20
CA THR A 485 1.14 21.59 -12.37
C THR A 485 1.31 22.39 -11.06
N ALA A 486 2.40 23.14 -10.93
CA ALA A 486 2.73 23.82 -9.68
C ALA A 486 2.16 25.25 -9.61
N ASP A 487 1.60 25.62 -8.46
CA ASP A 487 1.23 27.00 -8.10
C ASP A 487 2.44 27.77 -7.55
N TYR A 488 3.35 27.06 -6.89
CA TYR A 488 4.57 27.61 -6.29
C TYR A 488 5.77 26.72 -6.60
N VAL A 489 6.85 27.31 -7.12
CA VAL A 489 8.13 26.63 -7.34
C VAL A 489 9.24 27.39 -6.62
N ALA A 490 10.02 26.69 -5.82
CA ALA A 490 11.19 27.22 -5.15
C ALA A 490 12.46 26.51 -5.66
N CYS A 491 13.50 27.29 -5.96
CA CYS A 491 14.83 26.78 -6.24
C CYS A 491 15.80 27.31 -5.16
N HIS A 492 16.25 26.42 -4.28
CA HIS A 492 17.11 26.77 -3.16
C HIS A 492 18.61 26.74 -3.52
N ASN A 493 18.97 26.26 -4.72
CA ASN A 493 20.34 26.20 -5.20
C ASN A 493 20.46 26.85 -6.60
N PRO A 494 21.13 28.00 -6.74
CA PRO A 494 21.22 28.71 -8.01
C PRO A 494 21.96 27.90 -9.10
N ALA A 495 22.78 26.91 -8.72
CA ALA A 495 23.48 26.04 -9.67
C ALA A 495 22.55 25.15 -10.52
N TYR A 496 21.24 25.14 -10.21
CA TYR A 496 20.23 24.34 -10.92
C TYR A 496 19.58 25.08 -12.08
N VAL A 497 19.67 26.42 -12.14
CA VAL A 497 18.96 27.27 -13.12
C VAL A 497 19.26 26.87 -14.56
N ASP A 498 20.53 26.62 -14.89
CA ASP A 498 20.94 26.24 -16.26
C ASP A 498 21.00 24.72 -16.49
N LYS A 499 20.62 23.91 -15.50
CA LYS A 499 20.79 22.44 -15.53
C LYS A 499 19.48 21.68 -15.60
N TYR A 500 18.43 22.23 -15.02
CA TYR A 500 17.13 21.57 -14.91
C TYR A 500 16.04 22.51 -15.39
N ASP A 501 14.99 21.94 -15.96
CA ASP A 501 13.79 22.69 -16.28
C ASP A 501 12.97 22.94 -14.99
N LEU A 502 13.40 23.93 -14.21
CA LEU A 502 12.82 24.25 -12.91
C LEU A 502 11.37 24.71 -13.01
N LEU A 503 11.00 25.35 -14.13
CA LEU A 503 9.68 25.93 -14.37
C LEU A 503 8.75 24.97 -15.15
N ALA A 504 9.18 23.74 -15.39
CA ALA A 504 8.36 22.71 -16.01
C ALA A 504 7.02 22.58 -15.28
N GLY A 505 5.93 22.90 -15.98
CA GLY A 505 4.58 22.77 -15.44
C GLY A 505 4.15 23.85 -14.44
N ILE A 506 4.91 24.94 -14.25
CA ILE A 506 4.41 26.05 -13.43
C ILE A 506 3.16 26.67 -14.08
N ARG A 507 2.11 26.91 -13.29
CA ARG A 507 0.89 27.54 -13.78
C ARG A 507 1.16 28.98 -14.22
N LYS A 508 0.39 29.46 -15.20
CA LYS A 508 0.43 30.88 -15.59
C LYS A 508 0.04 31.75 -14.39
N GLY A 509 0.93 32.68 -14.02
CA GLY A 509 0.77 33.50 -12.81
C GLY A 509 1.18 32.80 -11.52
N GLY A 510 1.76 31.60 -11.59
CA GLY A 510 2.37 30.91 -10.45
C GLY A 510 3.60 31.66 -9.92
N THR A 511 3.94 31.39 -8.67
CA THR A 511 5.06 32.06 -7.98
C THR A 511 6.34 31.23 -8.15
N PHE A 512 7.41 31.86 -8.62
CA PHE A 512 8.74 31.28 -8.64
C PHE A 512 9.66 32.04 -7.69
N VAL A 513 10.29 31.32 -6.75
CA VAL A 513 11.26 31.88 -5.80
C VAL A 513 12.63 31.25 -6.07
N LEU A 514 13.63 32.09 -6.27
CA LEU A 514 15.01 31.67 -6.53
C LEU A 514 15.93 32.21 -5.43
N ASN A 515 16.64 31.30 -4.76
CA ASN A 515 17.76 31.65 -3.90
C ASN A 515 19.00 31.92 -4.77
N CYS A 516 19.37 33.19 -4.93
CA CYS A 516 20.58 33.59 -5.66
C CYS A 516 21.15 34.90 -5.13
N PRO A 517 22.46 35.17 -5.34
CA PRO A 517 23.07 36.46 -5.04
C PRO A 517 22.85 37.51 -6.14
N TRP A 518 22.03 37.22 -7.16
CA TRP A 518 21.80 38.12 -8.29
C TRP A 518 20.80 39.19 -7.89
N SER A 519 21.27 40.44 -7.86
CA SER A 519 20.44 41.60 -7.52
C SER A 519 19.56 42.09 -8.68
N GLN A 520 19.79 41.55 -9.88
CA GLN A 520 19.00 41.76 -11.11
C GLN A 520 18.90 40.46 -11.89
#